data_AF-A0A7W0KV39-F1
#
_entry.id   AF-A0A7W0KV39-F1
#
_cell.length_a   1.000
_cell.length_b   1.000
_cell.length_c   1.000
_cell.angle_alpha   90.00
_cell.angle_beta   90.00
_cell.angle_gamma   90.00
#
_symmetry.space_group_name_H-M   'P 1'
#
loop_
_entity.id
_entity.type
_entity.pdbx_description
1 polymer ?
#
loop_
_entity_poly.entity_id
_entity_poly.type
_entity_poly.pdbx_seq_one_letter_code
_entity_poly.pdbx_strand_id
1 'polypeptide(L)'
;MATFPSPGAISAFSDRLVARDLPDLPDERRAAVVAFVGHRVATLPTPMRLGVGMVALAVAAAGRLIGLDRVTGLLAAHPLPVLGEYVRLVRSLAYAYVWENWPATAAAGAPLVVTA
;
A
#
# COMPACT_ATOMS: atom_id res chain seq x y z
N MET A 1 -12.22 3.49 -21.69
CA MET A 1 -10.75 3.69 -21.63
C MET A 1 -10.22 2.99 -20.39
N ALA A 2 -9.35 1.99 -20.54
CA ALA A 2 -8.72 1.32 -19.41
C ALA A 2 -7.76 2.29 -18.72
N THR A 3 -8.07 2.69 -17.49
CA THR A 3 -7.19 3.55 -16.70
C THR A 3 -5.98 2.73 -16.28
N PHE A 4 -4.80 3.19 -16.68
CA PHE A 4 -3.54 2.58 -16.27
C PHE A 4 -2.98 3.31 -15.04
N PRO A 5 -2.52 2.56 -14.01
CA PRO A 5 -2.71 1.11 -13.80
C PRO A 5 -4.16 0.76 -13.42
N SER A 6 -4.49 -0.53 -13.53
CA SER A 6 -5.81 -1.01 -13.12
C SER A 6 -6.06 -0.70 -11.64
N PRO A 7 -7.21 -0.10 -11.27
CA PRO A 7 -7.51 0.25 -9.89
C PRO A 7 -7.32 -0.92 -8.91
N GLY A 8 -7.66 -2.15 -9.33
CA GLY A 8 -7.52 -3.36 -8.52
C GLY A 8 -6.06 -3.76 -8.22
N ALA A 9 -5.09 -3.43 -9.09
CA ALA A 9 -3.69 -3.79 -8.84
C ALA A 9 -3.08 -2.98 -7.69
N ILE A 10 -3.38 -1.67 -7.63
CA ILE A 10 -2.93 -0.81 -6.53
C ILE A 10 -3.60 -1.24 -5.22
N SER A 11 -4.91 -1.51 -5.23
CA SER A 11 -5.62 -1.94 -4.04
C SER A 11 -5.06 -3.24 -3.46
N ALA A 12 -4.81 -4.25 -4.31
CA ALA A 12 -4.26 -5.53 -3.86
C ALA A 12 -2.83 -5.43 -3.31
N PHE A 13 -1.99 -4.56 -3.89
CA PHE A 13 -0.66 -4.29 -3.36
C PHE A 13 -0.71 -3.55 -2.02
N SER A 14 -1.55 -2.51 -1.94
CA SER A 14 -1.70 -1.69 -0.74
C SER A 14 -2.23 -2.51 0.43
N ASP A 15 -3.22 -3.37 0.19
CA ASP A 15 -3.78 -4.27 1.21
C ASP A 15 -2.71 -5.19 1.80
N ARG A 16 -1.92 -5.86 0.94
CA ARG A 16 -0.82 -6.72 1.41
C ARG A 16 0.29 -5.96 2.14
N LEU A 17 0.63 -4.77 1.67
CA LEU A 17 1.67 -3.97 2.31
C LEU A 17 1.21 -3.50 3.70
N VAL A 18 -0.03 -3.01 3.82
CA VAL A 18 -0.59 -2.59 5.11
C VAL A 18 -0.74 -3.78 6.05
N ALA A 19 -1.24 -4.93 5.59
CA ALA A 19 -1.35 -6.13 6.41
C ALA A 19 0.02 -6.64 6.92
N ARG A 20 1.08 -6.45 6.13
CA ARG A 20 2.45 -6.79 6.54
C ARG A 20 3.01 -5.82 7.58
N ASP A 21 2.80 -4.52 7.36
CA ASP A 21 3.41 -3.47 8.18
C ASP A 21 2.64 -3.21 9.48
N LEU A 22 1.32 -3.41 9.45
CA LEU A 22 0.38 -3.18 10.55
C LEU A 22 -0.50 -4.42 10.75
N PRO A 23 0.08 -5.54 11.23
CA PRO A 23 -0.61 -6.82 11.32
C PRO A 23 -1.81 -6.80 12.27
N ASP A 24 -1.81 -5.92 13.27
CA ASP A 24 -2.87 -5.81 14.27
C ASP A 24 -3.90 -4.72 13.92
N LEU A 25 -3.84 -4.16 12.70
CA LEU A 25 -4.81 -3.16 12.24
C LEU A 25 -6.16 -3.84 11.95
N PRO A 26 -7.27 -3.37 12.57
CA PRO A 26 -8.60 -3.90 12.29
C PRO A 26 -8.95 -3.87 10.79
N ASP A 27 -9.61 -4.93 10.32
CA ASP A 27 -9.92 -5.13 8.89
C ASP A 27 -10.67 -3.95 8.27
N GLU A 28 -11.59 -3.35 9.01
CA GLU A 28 -12.36 -2.17 8.56
C GLU A 28 -11.45 -0.95 8.33
N ARG A 29 -10.48 -0.71 9.23
CA ARG A 29 -9.51 0.39 9.09
C ARG A 29 -8.56 0.11 7.94
N ARG A 30 -8.13 -1.14 7.77
CA ARG A 30 -7.30 -1.55 6.63
C ARG A 30 -8.02 -1.31 5.31
N ALA A 31 -9.29 -1.70 5.19
CA ALA A 31 -10.09 -1.45 3.99
C ALA A 31 -10.22 0.05 3.67
N ALA A 32 -10.43 0.90 4.69
CA ALA A 32 -10.47 2.35 4.54
C ALA A 32 -9.15 2.94 4.03
N VAL A 33 -8.02 2.48 4.58
CA VAL A 33 -6.67 2.87 4.13
C VAL A 33 -6.47 2.48 2.66
N VAL A 34 -6.82 1.26 2.27
CA VAL A 34 -6.67 0.76 0.89
C VAL A 34 -7.52 1.58 -0.08
N ALA A 35 -8.75 1.90 0.29
CA ALA A 35 -9.62 2.76 -0.51
C ALA A 35 -9.04 4.17 -0.66
N PHE A 36 -8.51 4.75 0.41
CA PHE A 36 -7.85 6.06 0.39
C PHE A 36 -6.62 6.07 -0.52
N VAL A 37 -5.71 5.10 -0.38
CA VAL A 37 -4.51 5.00 -1.21
C VAL A 37 -4.89 4.84 -2.68
N GLY A 38 -5.85 3.94 -2.98
CA GLY A 38 -6.34 3.73 -4.33
C GLY A 38 -6.88 5.01 -4.96
N HIS A 39 -7.69 5.78 -4.23
CA HIS A 39 -8.22 7.05 -4.67
C HIS A 39 -7.11 8.09 -4.92
N ARG A 40 -6.18 8.25 -3.96
CA ARG A 40 -5.08 9.21 -4.07
C ARG A 40 -4.18 8.91 -5.27
N VAL A 41 -3.81 7.66 -5.49
CA VAL A 41 -2.98 7.27 -6.64
C VAL A 41 -3.73 7.50 -7.96
N ALA A 42 -5.05 7.30 -8.00
CA ALA A 42 -5.87 7.60 -9.18
C ALA A 42 -5.92 9.11 -9.51
N THR A 43 -5.71 9.98 -8.52
CA THR A 43 -5.70 11.45 -8.67
C THR A 43 -4.31 12.05 -8.96
N LEU A 44 -3.23 11.25 -9.00
CA LEU A 44 -1.88 11.76 -9.25
C LEU A 44 -1.68 12.29 -10.69
N PRO A 45 -0.74 13.23 -10.92
CA PRO A 45 -0.36 13.67 -12.26
C PRO A 45 0.10 12.50 -13.16
N THR A 46 -0.30 12.52 -14.43
CA THR A 46 -0.15 11.43 -15.42
C THR A 46 1.24 10.76 -15.48
N PRO A 47 2.39 11.47 -15.46
CA PRO A 47 3.70 10.81 -15.49
C PRO A 47 3.99 9.95 -14.24
N MET A 48 3.49 10.34 -13.06
CA MET A 48 3.59 9.51 -11.86
C MET A 48 2.67 8.29 -11.94
N ARG A 49 1.46 8.43 -12.51
CA ARG A 49 0.54 7.29 -12.72
C ARG A 49 1.15 6.23 -13.64
N LEU A 50 1.88 6.63 -14.69
CA LEU A 50 2.58 5.70 -15.58
C LEU A 50 3.71 4.97 -14.85
N GLY A 51 4.54 5.68 -14.08
CA GLY A 51 5.62 5.06 -13.31
C GLY A 51 5.10 4.07 -12.27
N VAL A 52 4.14 4.50 -11.46
CA VAL A 52 3.47 3.66 -10.45
C VAL A 52 2.76 2.47 -11.09
N GLY A 53 2.12 2.68 -12.25
CA GLY A 53 1.40 1.62 -12.91
C GLY A 53 2.28 0.55 -13.53
N MET A 54 3.41 0.95 -14.13
CA MET A 54 4.41 0.02 -14.64
C MET A 54 4.99 -0.85 -13.52
N VAL A 55 5.24 -0.23 -12.37
CA VAL A 55 5.67 -0.93 -11.15
C VAL A 55 4.59 -1.90 -10.67
N ALA A 56 3.35 -1.45 -10.52
CA ALA A 56 2.25 -2.30 -10.07
C ALA A 56 2.05 -3.51 -10.98
N LEU A 57 2.21 -3.33 -12.30
CA LEU A 57 2.13 -4.41 -13.28
C LEU A 57 3.30 -5.39 -13.17
N ALA A 58 4.52 -4.88 -12.98
CA ALA A 58 5.70 -5.72 -12.77
C ALA A 58 5.56 -6.56 -11.49
N VAL A 59 5.06 -5.96 -10.40
CA VAL A 59 4.80 -6.65 -9.13
C VAL A 59 3.68 -7.69 -9.29
N ALA A 60 2.59 -7.36 -9.98
CA ALA A 60 1.51 -8.31 -10.25
C ALA A 60 1.97 -9.48 -11.12
N ALA A 61 2.80 -9.21 -12.14
CA ALA A 61 3.38 -10.25 -13.00
C ALA A 61 4.33 -11.16 -12.21
N ALA A 62 5.22 -10.58 -11.40
CA ALA A 62 6.10 -11.33 -10.51
C ALA A 62 5.30 -12.14 -9.47
N GLY A 63 4.25 -11.56 -8.90
CA GLY A 63 3.38 -12.20 -7.92
C GLY A 63 2.65 -13.42 -8.49
N ARG A 64 2.27 -13.38 -9.77
CA ARG A 64 1.70 -14.53 -10.49
C ARG A 64 2.73 -15.65 -10.73
N LEU A 65 4.01 -15.32 -10.89
CA LEU A 65 5.07 -16.29 -11.17
C LEU A 65 5.59 -16.99 -9.91
N ILE A 66 5.80 -16.24 -8.82
CA ILE A 66 6.52 -16.74 -7.63
C ILE A 66 5.75 -16.56 -6.31
N GLY A 67 4.51 -16.09 -6.37
CA GLY A 67 3.64 -15.86 -5.21
C GLY A 67 3.79 -14.45 -4.65
N LEU A 68 2.65 -13.77 -4.42
CA LEU A 68 2.63 -12.36 -4.01
C LEU A 68 3.29 -12.13 -2.64
N ASP A 69 3.18 -13.09 -1.71
CA ASP A 69 3.75 -12.94 -0.37
C ASP A 69 5.30 -12.95 -0.40
N ARG A 70 5.90 -13.75 -1.29
CA ARG A 70 7.36 -13.72 -1.53
C ARG A 70 7.80 -12.42 -2.18
N VAL A 71 7.07 -11.93 -3.18
CA VAL A 71 7.40 -10.68 -3.86
C VAL A 71 7.32 -9.50 -2.89
N THR A 72 6.30 -9.49 -2.04
CA THR A 72 6.13 -8.46 -1.00
C THR A 72 7.29 -8.52 0.01
N GLY A 73 7.71 -9.72 0.42
CA GLY A 73 8.87 -9.92 1.30
C GLY A 73 10.19 -9.47 0.68
N LEU A 74 10.43 -9.78 -0.58
CA LEU A 74 11.63 -9.39 -1.31
C LEU A 74 11.72 -7.88 -1.49
N LEU A 75 10.63 -7.22 -1.90
CA LEU A 75 10.60 -5.76 -2.07
C LEU A 75 10.70 -5.00 -0.76
N ALA A 76 10.15 -5.56 0.33
CA ALA A 76 10.33 -5.00 1.65
C ALA A 76 11.77 -5.11 2.15
N ALA A 77 12.49 -6.17 1.76
CA ALA A 77 13.88 -6.40 2.17
C ALA A 77 14.91 -5.73 1.24
N HIS A 78 14.60 -5.57 -0.05
CA HIS A 78 15.53 -5.08 -1.08
C HIS A 78 14.85 -3.97 -1.90
N PRO A 79 14.99 -2.70 -1.50
CA PRO A 79 14.43 -1.58 -2.24
C PRO A 79 15.18 -1.38 -3.55
N LEU A 80 14.69 -1.98 -4.64
CA LEU A 80 15.13 -1.65 -6.00
C LEU A 80 14.80 -0.18 -6.29
N PRO A 81 15.69 0.62 -6.90
CA PRO A 81 15.63 2.09 -6.84
C PRO A 81 14.28 2.72 -7.24
N VAL A 82 13.58 2.18 -8.24
CA VAL A 82 12.25 2.70 -8.65
C VAL A 82 11.10 2.02 -7.91
N LEU A 83 11.25 0.73 -7.57
CA LEU A 83 10.22 -0.06 -6.88
C LEU A 83 10.13 0.31 -5.40
N GLY A 84 11.27 0.58 -4.75
CA GLY A 84 11.36 1.05 -3.38
C GLY A 84 10.72 2.42 -3.19
N GLU A 85 10.80 3.29 -4.20
CA GLU A 85 10.12 4.59 -4.18
C GLU A 85 8.60 4.45 -4.24
N TYR A 86 8.09 3.48 -5.02
CA TYR A 86 6.66 3.16 -5.01
C TYR A 86 6.20 2.64 -3.65
N VAL A 87 6.93 1.68 -3.06
CA VAL A 87 6.64 1.15 -1.72
C VAL A 87 6.66 2.29 -0.68
N ARG A 88 7.65 3.18 -0.76
CA ARG A 88 7.80 4.33 0.13
C ARG A 88 6.62 5.28 0.04
N LEU A 89 6.15 5.58 -1.17
CA LEU A 89 4.98 6.42 -1.40
C LEU A 89 3.72 5.80 -0.78
N VAL A 90 3.47 4.51 -1.03
CA VAL A 90 2.28 3.81 -0.49
C VAL A 90 2.32 3.77 1.04
N ARG A 91 3.49 3.44 1.64
CA ARG A 91 3.69 3.49 3.10
C ARG A 91 3.41 4.88 3.67
N SER A 92 3.96 5.91 3.03
CA SER A 92 3.78 7.29 3.49
C SER A 92 2.31 7.68 3.51
N LEU A 93 1.56 7.39 2.44
CA LEU A 93 0.12 7.66 2.36
C LEU A 93 -0.66 6.86 3.40
N ALA A 94 -0.36 5.56 3.53
CA ALA A 94 -1.06 4.68 4.45
C ALA A 94 -0.84 5.12 5.91
N TYR A 95 0.41 5.37 6.30
CA TYR A 95 0.73 5.77 7.68
C TYR A 95 0.18 7.15 8.00
N ALA A 96 0.32 8.12 7.09
CA ALA A 96 -0.29 9.44 7.27
C ALA A 96 -1.79 9.30 7.55
N TYR A 97 -2.51 8.53 6.73
CA TYR A 97 -3.94 8.30 6.90
C TYR A 97 -4.27 7.60 8.23
N VAL A 98 -3.53 6.55 8.61
CA VAL A 98 -3.79 5.81 9.86
C VAL A 98 -3.66 6.69 11.08
N TRP A 99 -2.54 7.40 11.24
CA TRP A 99 -2.29 8.19 12.45
C TRP A 99 -3.02 9.55 12.45
N GLU A 100 -3.46 10.06 11.29
CA GLU A 100 -4.34 11.23 11.22
C GLU A 100 -5.77 10.89 11.66
N ASN A 101 -6.31 9.72 11.24
CA ASN A 101 -7.69 9.32 11.57
C ASN A 101 -7.80 8.58 12.90
N TRP A 102 -6.76 7.85 13.30
CA TRP A 102 -6.70 7.07 14.53
C TRP A 102 -5.37 7.31 15.24
N PRO A 103 -5.18 8.48 15.89
CA PRO A 103 -3.91 8.85 16.52
C PRO A 103 -3.52 7.89 17.66
N ALA A 104 -4.51 7.31 18.35
CA ALA A 104 -4.32 6.26 19.33
C ALA A 104 -4.17 4.88 18.66
N THR A 105 -3.15 4.73 17.79
CA THR A 105 -2.81 3.47 17.13
C THR A 105 -1.37 3.09 17.47
N ALA A 106 -1.18 1.85 17.93
CA ALA A 106 0.13 1.28 18.25
C ALA A 106 0.97 1.08 16.98
N ALA A 107 2.28 0.88 17.14
CA ALA A 107 3.19 0.65 16.02
C ALA A 107 2.80 -0.55 15.14
N ALA A 108 2.17 -1.59 15.71
CA ALA A 108 1.68 -2.75 14.96
C ALA A 108 0.26 -2.60 14.38
N GLY A 109 -0.41 -1.45 14.60
CA GLY A 109 -1.76 -1.19 14.09
C GLY A 109 -2.90 -1.37 15.11
N ALA A 110 -2.61 -1.92 16.30
CA ALA A 110 -3.62 -2.13 17.33
C ALA A 110 -4.17 -0.80 17.88
N PRO A 111 -5.48 -0.67 18.11
CA PRO A 111 -6.05 0.49 18.81
C PRO A 111 -5.50 0.57 20.23
N LEU A 112 -4.98 1.73 20.63
CA LEU A 112 -4.59 2.00 22.01
C LEU A 112 -5.80 2.50 22.79
N VAL A 113 -6.05 1.91 23.95
CA VAL A 113 -7.03 2.45 24.90
C VAL A 113 -6.39 3.65 25.58
N VAL A 114 -6.84 4.85 25.25
CA VAL A 114 -6.49 6.05 26.00
C VAL A 114 -7.39 6.10 27.23
N THR A 115 -6.89 5.62 28.37
CA THR A 115 -7.49 5.94 29.66
C THR A 115 -7.22 7.41 29.95
N ALA A 116 -8.29 8.21 29.96
CA ALA A 116 -8.28 9.60 30.38
C ALA A 116 -8.14 9.72 31.90
#